data_AF-A0AAU8A908-F1
#
_entry.id   AF-A0AAU8A908-F1
#
_cell.length_a   1.000
_cell.length_b   1.000
_cell.length_c   1.000
_cell.angle_alpha   90.00
_cell.angle_beta   90.00
_cell.angle_gamma   90.00
#
_symmetry.space_group_name_H-M   'P 1'
#
loop_
_entity.id
_entity.type
_entity.pdbx_description
1 polymer ?
#
loop_
_entity_poly.entity_id
_entity_poly.type
_entity_poly.pdbx_seq_one_letter_code
_entity_poly.pdbx_strand_id
1 'polypeptide(L)' 'MKICPLCHTKFEDSAEFCPNCKAQLEDCEEVKKEEQKRVPRSFWIALFGTFAFIGGMILLYKVVYGALM' A
#
# COMPACT_ATOMS: atom_id res chain seq x y z
N MET A 1 26.77 -8.09 -12.60
CA MET A 1 26.31 -9.05 -13.63
C MET A 1 24.94 -9.54 -13.21
N LYS A 2 23.90 -9.24 -13.99
CA LYS A 2 22.52 -9.69 -13.74
C LYS A 2 22.25 -10.94 -14.57
N ILE A 3 21.33 -11.78 -14.09
CA ILE A 3 20.89 -13.00 -14.78
C ILE A 3 19.42 -12.85 -15.18
N CYS A 4 19.08 -13.19 -16.41
CA CYS A 4 17.73 -12.94 -16.90
C CYS A 4 16.78 -13.95 -16.23
N PRO A 5 15.66 -13.52 -15.62
CA PRO A 5 14.74 -14.43 -14.92
C PRO A 5 14.01 -15.41 -15.85
N LEU A 6 14.03 -15.19 -17.17
CA LEU A 6 13.31 -16.01 -18.14
C LEU A 6 14.20 -17.03 -18.85
N CYS A 7 15.40 -16.62 -19.28
CA CYS A 7 16.30 -17.48 -20.05
C CYS A 7 17.62 -17.80 -19.34
N HIS A 8 17.80 -17.31 -18.11
CA HIS A 8 18.99 -17.46 -17.28
C HIS A 8 20.31 -17.07 -17.96
N THR A 9 20.22 -16.30 -19.05
CA THR A 9 21.39 -15.81 -19.75
C THR A 9 22.00 -14.68 -18.93
N LYS A 10 23.32 -14.69 -18.78
CA LYS A 10 24.06 -13.61 -18.11
C LYS A 10 24.16 -12.43 -19.06
N PHE A 11 23.90 -11.23 -18.55
CA PHE A 11 23.99 -10.00 -19.34
C PHE A 11 24.63 -8.90 -18.49
N GLU A 12 25.12 -7.86 -19.17
CA GLU A 12 25.75 -6.70 -18.54
C GLU A 12 24.69 -5.86 -17.81
N ASP A 13 25.06 -5.30 -16.66
CA ASP A 13 24.10 -4.69 -15.72
C ASP A 13 23.30 -3.50 -16.29
N SER A 14 23.73 -2.97 -17.44
CA SER A 14 23.20 -1.81 -18.17
C SER A 14 22.27 -2.15 -19.35
N ALA A 15 21.93 -3.41 -19.58
CA ALA A 15 21.03 -3.78 -20.68
C ALA A 15 19.56 -3.72 -20.25
N GLU A 16 18.79 -2.81 -20.87
CA GLU A 16 17.32 -2.65 -20.69
C GLU A 16 16.52 -3.84 -21.24
N PHE A 17 17.13 -4.65 -22.10
CA PHE A 17 16.51 -5.81 -22.73
C PHE A 17 17.48 -6.99 -22.76
N CYS A 18 16.97 -8.21 -22.59
CA CYS A 18 17.82 -9.39 -22.63
C CYS A 18 18.23 -9.64 -24.09
N PRO A 19 19.54 -9.78 -24.39
CA PRO A 19 20.01 -9.99 -25.76
C PRO A 19 19.53 -11.33 -26.35
N ASN A 20 19.15 -12.29 -25.50
CA ASN A 20 18.76 -13.64 -25.94
C ASN A 20 17.24 -13.78 -26.08
N CYS A 21 16.47 -13.42 -25.05
CA CYS A 21 15.01 -13.60 -25.06
C CYS A 21 14.20 -12.33 -25.39
N LYS A 22 14.86 -11.18 -25.56
CA LYS A 22 14.23 -9.86 -25.79
C LYS A 22 13.22 -9.43 -24.73
N ALA A 23 13.17 -10.12 -23.59
CA ALA A 23 12.38 -9.69 -22.46
C ALA A 23 12.87 -8.31 -22.03
N GLN A 24 11.93 -7.43 -21.70
CA GLN A 24 12.23 -6.11 -21.16
C GLN A 24 12.68 -6.31 -19.71
N LEU A 25 13.91 -5.91 -19.43
CA LEU A 25 14.48 -5.87 -18.09
C LEU A 25 14.38 -4.42 -17.65
N GLU A 26 13.14 -4.03 -17.38
CA GLU A 26 12.85 -2.78 -16.70
C GLU A 26 13.78 -2.68 -15.50
N ASP A 27 14.58 -1.62 -15.49
CA ASP A 27 15.64 -1.36 -14.55
C ASP A 27 15.21 -1.73 -13.12
N CYS A 28 15.70 -2.87 -12.64
CA CYS A 28 15.63 -3.27 -11.24
C CYS A 28 16.46 -2.34 -10.33
N GLU A 29 16.51 -1.03 -10.61
CA GLU A 29 16.96 0.02 -9.68
C GLU A 29 15.79 0.80 -9.06
N GLU A 30 14.54 0.52 -9.45
CA GLU A 30 13.37 1.12 -8.78
C GLU A 30 12.64 0.18 -7.80
N VAL A 31 13.12 -1.05 -7.61
CA VAL A 31 12.59 -1.97 -6.57
C VAL A 31 13.30 -1.72 -5.22
N LYS A 32 13.40 -0.45 -4.83
CA LYS A 32 13.68 -0.01 -3.45
C LYS A 32 12.82 1.19 -3.06
N LYS A 33 11.56 1.20 -3.48
CA LYS A 33 10.50 1.93 -2.77
C LYS A 33 9.25 1.06 -2.63
N GLU A 34 9.44 -0.14 -2.10
CA GLU A 34 8.53 -0.57 -1.03
C GLU A 34 8.79 0.31 0.20
N GLU A 35 8.54 1.62 0.08
CA GLU A 35 8.19 2.40 1.25
C GLU A 35 6.86 1.79 1.71
N GLN A 36 6.96 0.86 2.65
CA GLN A 36 6.17 0.89 3.87
C GLN A 36 5.19 2.05 3.82
N LYS A 37 3.98 1.82 3.29
CA LYS A 37 2.89 2.79 3.31
C LYS A 37 2.60 3.06 4.78
N ARG A 38 3.37 3.98 5.38
CA ARG A 38 3.10 4.51 6.70
C ARG A 38 1.75 5.15 6.56
N VAL A 39 0.73 4.45 7.04
CA VAL A 39 -0.64 4.95 7.12
C VAL A 39 -0.52 6.38 7.67
N PRO A 40 -0.87 7.42 6.89
CA PRO A 40 -0.60 8.79 7.30
C PRO A 40 -1.34 9.05 8.61
N ARG A 41 -0.74 9.77 9.57
CA ARG A 41 -1.37 10.07 10.87
C ARG A 41 -2.78 10.63 10.72
N SER A 42 -3.05 11.34 9.63
CA SER A 42 -4.39 11.85 9.27
C SER A 42 -5.45 10.75 9.12
N PHE A 43 -5.07 9.56 8.65
CA PHE A 43 -6.00 8.43 8.52
C PHE A 43 -6.40 7.87 9.88
N TRP A 44 -5.46 7.80 10.84
CA TRP A 44 -5.78 7.39 12.22
C TRP A 44 -6.72 8.40 12.89
N ILE A 45 -6.44 9.70 12.75
CA ILE A 45 -7.29 10.75 13.33
C ILE A 45 -8.71 10.70 12.75
N ALA A 46 -8.84 10.52 11.43
CA ALA A 46 -10.15 10.38 10.77
C ALA A 46 -10.89 9.11 11.22
N LEU A 47 -10.17 7.99 11.39
CA LEU A 47 -10.75 6.73 11.85
C LEU A 47 -11.32 6.87 13.27
N PHE A 48 -10.54 7.40 14.22
CA PHE A 48 -11.03 7.61 15.58
C PHE A 48 -12.15 8.64 15.66
N GLY A 49 -12.09 9.72 14.89
CA GLY A 49 -13.15 10.72 14.85
C GLY A 49 -14.47 10.12 14.40
N THR A 50 -14.45 9.29 13.35
CA THR A 50 -15.64 8.61 12.85
C THR A 50 -16.21 7.64 13.88
N PHE A 51 -15.36 6.82 14.51
CA PHE A 51 -15.79 5.89 15.56
C PHE A 51 -16.38 6.60 16.79
N ALA A 52 -15.77 7.70 17.23
CA ALA A 52 -16.27 8.49 18.36
C ALA A 52 -17.63 9.14 18.04
N PHE A 53 -17.80 9.65 16.81
CA PHE A 53 -19.07 10.23 16.37
C PHE A 53 -20.20 9.21 16.33
N ILE A 54 -19.94 8.02 15.74
CA ILE A 54 -20.91 6.93 15.70
C ILE A 54 -21.28 6.48 17.12
N GLY A 55 -20.28 6.29 17.99
CA GLY A 55 -20.51 5.93 19.40
C GLY A 55 -21.35 6.96 20.13
N GLY A 56 -21.06 8.25 19.94
CA GLY A 56 -21.83 9.35 20.50
C GLY A 56 -23.29 9.38 20.01
N MET A 57 -23.51 9.18 18.71
CA MET A 57 -24.86 9.09 18.15
C MET A 57 -25.65 7.90 18.72
N ILE A 58 -25.02 6.73 18.87
CA ILE A 58 -25.67 5.55 19.45
C ILE A 58 -26.02 5.81 20.92
N LEU A 59 -25.12 6.44 21.67
CA LEU A 59 -25.34 6.75 23.08
C LEU A 59 -26.48 7.77 23.24
N LEU A 60 -26.50 8.83 22.42
CA LEU A 60 -27.61 9.78 22.38
C LEU A 60 -28.93 9.11 21.99
N TYR A 61 -28.92 8.23 20.98
CA TYR A 61 -30.09 7.46 20.60
C TYR A 61 -30.60 6.63 21.79
N LYS A 62 -29.72 5.92 22.50
CA LYS A 62 -30.12 5.13 23.68
C LYS A 62 -30.64 5.99 24.82
N VAL A 63 -30.04 7.16 25.07
CA VAL A 63 -30.49 8.09 26.11
C VAL A 63 -31.85 8.69 25.75
N VAL A 64 -32.04 9.16 24.52
CA VAL A 64 -33.31 9.74 24.07
C VAL A 64 -34.40 8.67 24.07
N TYR A 65 -34.16 7.51 23.47
CA TYR A 65 -35.16 6.43 23.43
C TYR A 65 -35.41 5.80 24.81
N GLY A 66 -34.42 5.78 25.69
CA GLY A 66 -34.57 5.32 27.07
C GLY A 66 -35.18 6.35 28.02
N ALA A 67 -35.18 7.64 27.66
CA ALA A 67 -35.83 8.70 28.43
C ALA A 67 -37.25 9.02 27.92
N LEU A 68 -37.56 8.63 26.68
CA LEU A 68 -38.84 8.89 26.01
C LEU A 68 -39.80 7.69 26.05
N MET A 69 -39.34 6.53 26.55
CA MET A 69 -40.11 5.32 26.85
C MET A 69 -40.14 5.10 28.36
#